data_AF-A0A523E9E6-F1
#
_entry.id   AF-A0A523E9E6-F1
#
_cell.length_a   1.000
_cell.length_b   1.000
_cell.length_c   1.000
_cell.angle_alpha   90.00
_cell.angle_beta   90.00
_cell.angle_gamma   90.00
#
_symmetry.space_group_name_H-M   'P 1'
#
loop_
_entity.id
_entity.type
_entity.pdbx_description
1 polymer ?
#
loop_
_entity_poly.entity_id
_entity_poly.type
_entity_poly.pdbx_seq_one_letter_code
_entity_poly.pdbx_strand_id
1 'polypeptide(L)'
;MRGTLFFALTFFAASVAFPVQTHPDGKTHRHSDSEKSRASLEAEGVDVFVEPHHTVIQVNGVVCSFCAYGAEKSLSKLDGLDRSEFGNGVLVDIHTQRITLAMTPGTEIPIEDIHRRIRKAGYDPVAVYLRIAGTLESVGGNLLLKDAQSGQLFSIVGSDRSRAVGQSVDVQARVVDDAFASVNDGAPIPVVVDKWISDSVDNDE
;
A
#
# COMPACT_ATOMS: atom_id res chain seq x y z
N MET A 1 -9.09 51.68 -35.89
CA MET A 1 -8.44 52.99 -36.03
C MET A 1 -7.83 53.37 -34.69
N ARG A 2 -6.61 53.95 -34.72
CA ARG A 2 -5.60 54.13 -33.64
C ARG A 2 -4.78 52.85 -33.38
N GLY A 3 -3.49 52.74 -33.69
CA GLY A 3 -2.48 53.71 -34.14
C GLY A 3 -1.24 53.58 -33.25
N THR A 4 -0.27 52.78 -33.72
CA THR A 4 1.20 53.01 -33.75
C THR A 4 1.94 53.54 -32.51
N LEU A 5 2.93 52.79 -31.99
CA LEU A 5 4.33 53.26 -31.96
C LEU A 5 5.36 52.14 -31.67
N PHE A 6 6.36 52.07 -32.54
CA PHE A 6 7.60 51.30 -32.47
C PHE A 6 8.51 51.79 -31.33
N PHE A 7 9.23 50.89 -30.67
CA PHE A 7 10.57 51.20 -30.15
C PHE A 7 11.48 49.97 -30.28
N ALA A 8 12.28 49.99 -31.35
CA ALA A 8 13.46 49.15 -31.49
C ALA A 8 14.63 49.91 -30.86
N LEU A 9 15.37 49.28 -29.95
CA LEU A 9 16.69 49.75 -29.58
C LEU A 9 17.64 48.57 -29.39
N THR A 10 18.42 48.35 -30.45
CA THR A 10 19.63 47.54 -30.50
C THR A 10 20.74 48.23 -29.70
N PHE A 11 21.34 47.55 -28.73
CA PHE A 11 22.65 47.94 -28.19
C PHE A 11 23.68 46.87 -28.50
N PHE A 12 24.76 47.34 -29.13
CA PHE A 12 25.83 46.60 -29.75
C PHE A 12 27.09 46.75 -28.89
N ALA A 13 27.76 45.62 -28.68
CA ALA A 13 29.20 45.41 -28.41
C ALA A 13 29.91 46.16 -27.27
N ALA A 14 30.61 45.38 -26.41
CA ALA A 14 32.07 45.45 -26.32
C ALA A 14 32.62 44.26 -25.52
N SER A 15 33.37 43.40 -26.21
CA SER A 15 34.27 42.41 -25.62
C SER A 15 35.39 43.09 -24.86
N VAL A 16 35.61 42.71 -23.61
CA VAL A 16 36.92 42.80 -22.96
C VAL A 16 37.34 41.40 -22.54
N ALA A 17 38.40 40.93 -23.18
CA ALA A 17 39.08 39.69 -22.86
C ALA A 17 39.96 39.89 -21.63
N PHE A 18 39.80 39.02 -20.62
CA PHE A 18 40.81 38.79 -19.59
C PHE A 18 41.22 37.30 -19.62
N PRO A 19 42.51 36.98 -19.74
CA PRO A 19 42.99 35.61 -19.82
C PRO A 19 43.40 35.05 -18.44
N VAL A 20 43.25 33.71 -18.33
CA VAL A 20 44.10 32.76 -17.57
C VAL A 20 43.95 32.80 -16.03
N GLN A 21 43.63 31.72 -15.30
CA GLN A 21 44.41 30.49 -15.18
C GLN A 21 43.52 29.32 -14.68
N THR A 22 43.86 28.13 -15.18
CA THR A 22 43.33 26.79 -14.88
C THR A 22 43.49 26.34 -13.42
N HIS A 23 42.52 25.59 -12.88
CA HIS A 23 42.79 24.37 -12.09
C HIS A 23 41.61 23.38 -12.13
N PRO A 24 41.87 22.06 -12.09
CA PRO A 24 40.90 21.01 -12.36
C PRO A 24 40.21 20.53 -11.09
N ASP A 25 38.90 20.30 -11.18
CA ASP A 25 38.15 19.25 -10.49
C ASP A 25 36.73 19.38 -11.06
N GLY A 26 36.29 18.52 -11.98
CA GLY A 26 36.24 17.09 -11.77
C GLY A 26 34.97 16.72 -11.01
N LYS A 27 33.78 17.05 -11.54
CA LYS A 27 32.62 16.13 -11.67
C LYS A 27 31.38 16.85 -12.19
N THR A 28 30.79 16.18 -13.18
CA THR A 28 29.55 16.47 -13.89
C THR A 28 28.34 16.17 -13.00
N HIS A 29 27.29 16.99 -13.05
CA HIS A 29 25.95 16.54 -12.69
C HIS A 29 24.97 16.96 -13.78
N ARG A 30 24.65 16.01 -14.68
CA ARG A 30 23.47 16.02 -15.55
C ARG A 30 22.68 14.76 -15.22
N HIS A 31 21.39 14.99 -14.96
CA HIS A 31 20.21 14.12 -15.01
C HIS A 31 20.38 12.60 -14.94
N SER A 32 19.72 11.98 -13.95
CA SER A 32 19.03 10.70 -14.15
C SER A 32 17.94 10.52 -13.08
N ASP A 33 16.71 10.80 -13.47
CA ASP A 33 15.53 10.21 -12.84
C ASP A 33 15.62 8.68 -13.01
N SER A 34 16.24 7.96 -12.07
CA SER A 34 16.21 6.49 -12.10
C SER A 34 16.41 5.80 -10.74
N GLU A 35 16.32 6.51 -9.61
CA GLU A 35 16.39 5.89 -8.28
C GLU A 35 15.00 5.52 -7.72
N LYS A 36 13.92 5.86 -8.43
CA LYS A 36 12.52 5.53 -8.02
C LYS A 36 12.12 4.07 -8.30
N SER A 37 13.01 3.22 -8.79
CA SER A 37 12.67 1.85 -9.25
C SER A 37 13.35 0.72 -8.48
N ARG A 38 14.13 1.00 -7.42
CA ARG A 38 14.75 -0.06 -6.60
C ARG A 38 14.09 -0.25 -5.23
N ALA A 39 13.50 0.80 -4.67
CA ALA A 39 12.73 0.71 -3.42
C ALA A 39 11.40 -0.07 -3.58
N SER A 40 10.96 -0.32 -4.82
CA SER A 40 9.72 -1.06 -5.10
C SER A 40 9.89 -2.58 -5.09
N LEU A 41 11.12 -3.10 -5.14
CA LEU A 41 11.39 -4.55 -5.27
C LEU A 41 11.80 -5.21 -3.95
N GLU A 42 12.11 -4.43 -2.90
CA GLU A 42 12.48 -4.99 -1.59
C GLU A 42 11.26 -5.31 -0.71
N ALA A 43 10.04 -4.97 -1.17
CA ALA A 43 8.79 -5.49 -0.61
C ALA A 43 8.42 -6.90 -1.12
N GLU A 44 9.15 -7.45 -2.12
CA GLU A 44 8.79 -8.71 -2.81
C GLU A 44 9.36 -9.99 -2.17
N GLY A 45 9.76 -9.98 -0.90
CA GLY A 45 10.43 -11.15 -0.31
C GLY A 45 10.16 -11.45 1.16
N VAL A 46 9.29 -10.70 1.84
CA VAL A 46 8.97 -10.99 3.23
C VAL A 46 7.60 -11.63 3.30
N ASP A 47 7.56 -12.92 3.59
CA ASP A 47 6.34 -13.65 3.95
C ASP A 47 5.70 -12.93 5.15
N VAL A 48 4.58 -12.24 4.90
CA VAL A 48 3.84 -11.53 5.95
C VAL A 48 2.80 -12.49 6.49
N PHE A 49 3.14 -13.15 7.59
CA PHE A 49 2.16 -13.95 8.31
C PHE A 49 1.12 -13.03 8.97
N VAL A 50 -0.15 -13.29 8.69
CA VAL A 50 -1.28 -12.59 9.30
C VAL A 50 -2.04 -13.57 10.19
N GLU A 51 -2.08 -13.29 11.49
CA GLU A 51 -2.90 -14.06 12.43
C GLU A 51 -4.40 -13.94 12.13
N PRO A 52 -5.23 -14.92 12.54
CA PRO A 52 -6.68 -14.80 12.45
C PRO A 52 -7.18 -13.54 13.16
N HIS A 53 -8.11 -12.83 12.53
CA HIS A 53 -8.68 -11.56 13.05
C HIS A 53 -7.68 -10.40 13.13
N HIS A 54 -6.47 -10.54 12.59
CA HIS A 54 -5.55 -9.43 12.41
C HIS A 54 -5.50 -8.98 10.95
N THR A 55 -5.05 -7.76 10.75
CA THR A 55 -4.76 -7.19 9.43
C THR A 55 -3.45 -6.43 9.53
N VAL A 56 -2.53 -6.68 8.62
CA VAL A 56 -1.20 -6.05 8.64
C VAL A 56 -1.10 -5.07 7.50
N ILE A 57 -0.65 -3.85 7.78
CA ILE A 57 -0.54 -2.79 6.79
C ILE A 57 0.93 -2.41 6.67
N GLN A 58 1.48 -2.56 5.47
CA GLN A 58 2.79 -2.03 5.15
C GLN A 58 2.64 -0.56 4.75
N VAL A 59 3.42 0.29 5.39
CA VAL A 59 3.45 1.73 5.10
C VAL A 59 4.88 2.18 4.86
N ASN A 60 5.02 3.33 4.20
CA ASN A 60 6.26 4.08 4.12
C ASN A 60 6.17 5.33 5.01
N GLY A 61 7.26 5.64 5.71
CA GLY A 61 7.42 6.90 6.45
C GLY A 61 7.22 6.80 7.97
N VAL A 62 6.87 5.62 8.49
CA VAL A 62 6.84 5.35 9.94
C VAL A 62 8.23 4.90 10.39
N VAL A 63 9.16 5.86 10.55
CA VAL A 63 10.59 5.58 10.81
C VAL A 63 11.08 6.06 12.18
N CYS A 64 10.19 6.53 13.04
CA CYS A 64 10.52 7.12 14.33
C CYS A 64 9.44 6.85 15.37
N SER A 65 9.75 6.93 16.67
CA SER A 65 8.78 6.69 17.76
C SER A 65 7.61 7.66 17.75
N PHE A 66 7.87 8.95 17.47
CA PHE A 66 6.81 9.96 17.31
C PHE A 66 5.94 9.70 16.07
N CYS A 67 6.53 9.18 15.00
CA CYS A 67 5.84 8.81 13.77
C CYS A 67 4.90 7.64 14.04
N ALA A 68 5.38 6.61 14.73
CA ALA A 68 4.56 5.47 15.13
C ALA A 68 3.36 5.89 15.98
N TYR A 69 3.58 6.75 16.99
CA TYR A 69 2.50 7.27 17.81
C TYR A 69 1.44 8.03 16.99
N GLY A 70 1.86 8.80 15.98
CA GLY A 70 0.95 9.50 15.06
C GLY A 70 0.08 8.54 14.25
N ALA A 71 0.70 7.49 13.69
CA ALA A 71 0.00 6.45 12.94
C ALA A 71 -0.98 5.66 13.81
N GLU A 72 -0.52 5.21 14.98
CA GLU A 72 -1.31 4.48 15.98
C GLU A 72 -2.54 5.28 16.42
N LYS A 73 -2.37 6.58 16.74
CA LYS A 73 -3.46 7.47 17.14
C LYS A 73 -4.47 7.74 16.03
N SER A 74 -4.05 7.71 14.77
CA SER A 74 -4.94 7.86 13.62
C SER A 74 -5.81 6.61 13.43
N LEU A 75 -5.18 5.44 13.51
CA LEU A 75 -5.81 4.14 13.23
C LEU A 75 -6.62 3.59 14.41
N SER A 76 -6.26 3.86 15.66
CA SER A 76 -7.02 3.42 16.85
C SER A 76 -8.45 3.98 16.95
N LYS A 77 -8.79 4.90 16.06
CA LYS A 77 -10.14 5.46 15.88
C LYS A 77 -10.93 4.79 14.76
N LEU A 78 -10.41 3.71 14.18
CA LEU A 78 -11.16 2.85 13.27
C LEU A 78 -12.25 2.12 14.05
N ASP A 79 -13.40 1.96 13.39
CA ASP A 79 -14.46 1.11 13.88
C ASP A 79 -14.13 -0.35 13.59
N GLY A 80 -14.62 -1.27 14.41
CA GLY A 80 -14.35 -2.70 14.25
C GLY A 80 -13.01 -3.18 14.80
N LEU A 81 -12.24 -2.34 15.51
CA LEU A 81 -11.03 -2.78 16.20
C LEU A 81 -11.35 -3.46 17.53
N ASP A 82 -10.68 -4.58 17.81
CA ASP A 82 -10.63 -5.14 19.16
C ASP A 82 -9.64 -4.31 20.00
N ARG A 83 -10.20 -3.46 20.87
CA ARG A 83 -9.40 -2.58 21.74
C ARG A 83 -8.82 -3.28 22.96
N SER A 84 -9.16 -4.54 23.21
CA SER A 84 -8.55 -5.32 24.28
C SER A 84 -7.14 -5.79 23.91
N GLU A 85 -6.86 -5.94 22.62
CA GLU A 85 -5.53 -6.24 22.08
C GLU A 85 -4.70 -4.98 21.83
N PHE A 86 -3.38 -5.09 22.04
CA PHE A 86 -2.41 -3.99 21.86
C PHE A 86 -2.74 -2.69 22.64
N GLY A 87 -3.67 -2.74 23.59
CA GLY A 87 -4.15 -1.60 24.38
C GLY A 87 -5.16 -0.67 23.67
N ASN A 88 -5.18 -0.64 22.34
CA ASN A 88 -6.12 0.15 21.55
C ASN A 88 -6.46 -0.46 20.17
N GLY A 89 -6.10 -1.74 19.97
CA GLY A 89 -6.30 -2.47 18.72
C GLY A 89 -5.26 -2.17 17.63
N VAL A 90 -4.19 -1.43 17.92
CA VAL A 90 -3.16 -1.08 16.95
C VAL A 90 -1.76 -1.34 17.50
N LEU A 91 -0.98 -2.14 16.78
CA LEU A 91 0.44 -2.35 17.04
C LEU A 91 1.24 -1.76 15.87
N VAL A 92 2.24 -0.92 16.19
CA VAL A 92 3.13 -0.34 15.17
C VAL A 92 4.55 -0.87 15.37
N ASP A 93 5.10 -1.49 14.34
CA ASP A 93 6.49 -1.87 14.28
C ASP A 93 7.26 -0.95 13.32
N ILE A 94 8.12 -0.12 13.90
CA ILE A 94 8.96 0.86 13.18
C ILE A 94 10.05 0.17 12.37
N HIS A 95 10.54 -0.99 12.82
CA HIS A 95 11.65 -1.69 12.16
C HIS A 95 11.21 -2.29 10.82
N THR A 96 9.99 -2.82 10.79
CA THR A 96 9.39 -3.38 9.57
C THR A 96 8.49 -2.38 8.84
N GLN A 97 8.23 -1.20 9.43
CA GLN A 97 7.26 -0.21 8.96
C GLN A 97 5.87 -0.82 8.73
N ARG A 98 5.47 -1.70 9.65
CA ARG A 98 4.19 -2.41 9.62
C ARG A 98 3.29 -1.96 10.74
N ILE A 99 2.00 -1.96 10.46
CA ILE A 99 0.96 -1.67 11.44
C ILE A 99 0.00 -2.85 11.46
N THR A 100 -0.10 -3.52 12.59
CA THR A 100 -1.05 -4.60 12.80
C THR A 100 -2.30 -4.04 13.48
N LEU A 101 -3.46 -4.30 12.89
CA LEU A 101 -4.77 -3.99 13.45
C LEU A 101 -5.38 -5.28 14.00
N ALA A 102 -5.80 -5.25 15.27
CA ALA A 102 -6.65 -6.29 15.83
C ALA A 102 -8.10 -5.97 15.49
N MET A 103 -8.74 -6.84 14.71
CA MET A 103 -10.10 -6.68 14.24
C MET A 103 -11.05 -7.49 15.14
N THR A 104 -12.21 -6.93 15.43
CA THR A 104 -13.30 -7.67 16.08
C THR A 104 -13.79 -8.76 15.12
N PRO A 105 -13.88 -10.02 15.57
CA PRO A 105 -14.36 -11.13 14.73
C PRO A 105 -15.70 -10.84 14.05
N GLY A 106 -15.82 -11.21 12.78
CA GLY A 106 -17.04 -10.98 11.99
C GLY A 106 -17.26 -9.54 11.51
N THR A 107 -16.32 -8.63 11.76
CA THR A 107 -16.39 -7.27 11.22
C THR A 107 -15.74 -7.22 9.84
N GLU A 108 -16.36 -6.49 8.91
CA GLU A 108 -15.74 -6.18 7.62
C GLU A 108 -14.47 -5.34 7.82
N ILE A 109 -13.48 -5.57 6.97
CA ILE A 109 -12.21 -4.86 7.03
C ILE A 109 -12.38 -3.55 6.24
N PRO A 110 -12.29 -2.37 6.88
CA PRO A 110 -12.59 -1.09 6.24
C PRO A 110 -11.38 -0.57 5.46
N ILE A 111 -11.01 -1.26 4.38
CA ILE A 111 -9.81 -0.98 3.57
C ILE A 111 -9.72 0.49 3.12
N GLU A 112 -10.84 1.09 2.71
CA GLU A 112 -10.87 2.50 2.30
C GLU A 112 -10.59 3.46 3.48
N ASP A 113 -11.18 3.22 4.65
CA ASP A 113 -10.95 4.06 5.83
C ASP A 113 -9.51 3.90 6.35
N ILE A 114 -8.97 2.68 6.33
CA ILE A 114 -7.56 2.40 6.62
C ILE A 114 -6.66 3.24 5.70
N HIS A 115 -6.83 3.10 4.39
CA HIS A 115 -6.03 3.83 3.39
C HIS A 115 -6.12 5.35 3.61
N ARG A 116 -7.35 5.88 3.77
CA ARG A 116 -7.60 7.31 4.00
C ARG A 116 -6.92 7.82 5.27
N ARG A 117 -6.97 7.07 6.38
CA ARG A 117 -6.39 7.49 7.67
C ARG A 117 -4.88 7.47 7.67
N ILE A 118 -4.26 6.52 6.97
CA ILE A 118 -2.80 6.45 6.78
C ILE A 118 -2.34 7.68 5.98
N ARG A 119 -2.97 7.94 4.84
CA ARG A 119 -2.67 9.12 4.01
C ARG A 119 -2.89 10.43 4.77
N LYS A 120 -3.98 10.53 5.53
CA LYS A 120 -4.27 11.72 6.36
C LYS A 120 -3.27 11.91 7.49
N ALA A 121 -2.67 10.85 8.00
CA ALA A 121 -1.62 10.91 9.00
C ALA A 121 -0.23 11.26 8.41
N GLY A 122 -0.12 11.33 7.08
CA GLY A 122 1.11 11.73 6.38
C GLY A 122 2.02 10.56 5.97
N TYR A 123 1.46 9.35 5.86
CA TYR A 123 2.18 8.15 5.45
C TYR A 123 1.64 7.60 4.12
N ASP A 124 2.44 6.82 3.44
CA ASP A 124 2.05 6.18 2.18
C ASP A 124 1.79 4.68 2.41
N PRO A 125 0.54 4.20 2.26
CA PRO A 125 0.22 2.78 2.31
C PRO A 125 0.80 2.07 1.09
N VAL A 126 1.39 0.89 1.31
CA VAL A 126 2.02 0.07 0.27
C VAL A 126 1.15 -1.15 -0.03
N ALA A 127 0.77 -1.88 1.03
CA ALA A 127 -0.06 -3.05 0.93
C ALA A 127 -0.84 -3.28 2.23
N VAL A 128 -2.01 -3.90 2.12
CA VAL A 128 -2.76 -4.42 3.26
C VAL A 128 -2.83 -5.94 3.12
N TYR A 129 -2.21 -6.65 4.05
CA TYR A 129 -2.20 -8.11 4.14
C TYR A 129 -3.34 -8.60 5.03
N LEU A 130 -4.01 -9.64 4.55
CA LEU A 130 -5.24 -10.17 5.07
C LEU A 130 -5.14 -11.69 5.15
N ARG A 131 -5.77 -12.28 6.17
CA ARG A 131 -6.10 -13.71 6.18
C ARG A 131 -7.60 -13.86 5.97
N ILE A 132 -7.99 -14.57 4.92
CA ILE A 132 -9.40 -14.71 4.52
C ILE A 132 -9.72 -16.19 4.45
N ALA A 133 -10.69 -16.62 5.25
CA ALA A 133 -11.22 -17.97 5.21
C ALA A 133 -12.67 -17.91 4.72
N GLY A 134 -12.96 -18.61 3.63
CA GLY A 134 -14.20 -18.37 2.91
C GLY A 134 -14.51 -19.38 1.83
N THR A 135 -15.51 -19.07 1.01
CA THR A 135 -15.93 -19.91 -0.12
C THR A 135 -15.68 -19.17 -1.43
N LEU A 136 -15.16 -19.89 -2.42
CA LEU A 136 -14.99 -19.37 -3.77
C LEU A 136 -16.32 -19.39 -4.54
N GLU A 137 -16.72 -18.24 -5.08
CA GLU A 137 -17.91 -18.06 -5.91
C GLU A 137 -17.51 -17.48 -7.27
N SER A 138 -18.18 -17.88 -8.36
CA SER A 138 -17.97 -17.28 -9.67
C SER A 138 -19.14 -16.35 -10.00
N VAL A 139 -18.84 -15.07 -10.16
CA VAL A 139 -19.84 -14.04 -10.48
C VAL A 139 -19.36 -13.27 -11.71
N GLY A 140 -20.13 -13.33 -12.79
CA GLY A 140 -19.82 -12.59 -14.02
C GLY A 140 -18.49 -12.99 -14.68
N GLY A 141 -18.00 -14.21 -14.44
CA GLY A 141 -16.71 -14.70 -14.96
C GLY A 141 -15.49 -14.36 -14.09
N ASN A 142 -15.69 -13.60 -13.01
CA ASN A 142 -14.67 -13.30 -12.01
C ASN A 142 -14.78 -14.26 -10.83
N LEU A 143 -13.63 -14.63 -10.26
CA LEU A 143 -13.57 -15.46 -9.06
C LEU A 143 -13.62 -14.54 -7.83
N LEU A 144 -14.66 -14.71 -7.04
CA LEU A 144 -14.84 -14.03 -5.77
C LEU A 144 -14.55 -14.98 -4.61
N LEU A 145 -13.93 -14.48 -3.57
CA LEU A 145 -13.83 -15.12 -2.28
C LEU A 145 -14.77 -14.40 -1.32
N LYS A 146 -15.77 -15.12 -0.82
CA LYS A 146 -16.68 -14.62 0.21
C LYS A 146 -16.17 -15.05 1.57
N ASP A 147 -15.80 -14.08 2.40
CA ASP A 147 -15.35 -14.34 3.76
C ASP A 147 -16.44 -15.00 4.61
N ALA A 148 -16.08 -16.03 5.37
CA ALA A 148 -17.02 -16.84 6.14
C ALA A 148 -17.52 -16.11 7.40
N GLN A 149 -16.78 -15.12 7.91
CA GLN A 149 -17.10 -14.45 9.16
C GLN A 149 -17.91 -13.17 8.94
N SER A 150 -17.40 -12.28 8.11
CA SER A 150 -17.99 -10.97 7.82
C SER A 150 -18.96 -11.01 6.63
N GLY A 151 -18.83 -12.00 5.75
CA GLY A 151 -19.55 -12.04 4.47
C GLY A 151 -18.98 -11.09 3.41
N GLN A 152 -17.89 -10.37 3.72
CA GLN A 152 -17.23 -9.45 2.81
C GLN A 152 -16.73 -10.16 1.56
N LEU A 153 -16.88 -9.50 0.41
CA LEU A 153 -16.52 -10.06 -0.89
C LEU A 153 -15.16 -9.54 -1.35
N PHE A 154 -14.30 -10.46 -1.79
CA PHE A 154 -12.99 -10.16 -2.34
C PHE A 154 -12.90 -10.69 -3.77
N SER A 155 -12.47 -9.85 -4.72
CA SER A 155 -12.21 -10.28 -6.10
C SER A 155 -10.77 -10.72 -6.22
N ILE A 156 -10.54 -12.00 -6.51
CA ILE A 156 -9.18 -12.51 -6.70
C ILE A 156 -8.65 -12.02 -8.04
N VAL A 157 -7.58 -11.23 -8.01
CA VAL A 157 -6.88 -10.71 -9.18
C VAL A 157 -5.72 -11.65 -9.49
N GLY A 158 -5.73 -12.28 -10.66
CA GLY A 158 -4.65 -13.18 -11.10
C GLY A 158 -5.12 -14.41 -11.86
N SER A 159 -4.15 -15.24 -12.27
CA SER A 159 -4.35 -16.36 -13.21
C SER A 159 -4.54 -17.72 -12.57
N ASP A 160 -4.60 -17.84 -11.24
CA ASP A 160 -4.79 -19.13 -10.58
C ASP A 160 -6.27 -19.56 -10.64
N ARG A 161 -6.69 -19.98 -11.83
CA ARG A 161 -8.03 -20.48 -12.15
C ARG A 161 -8.18 -21.98 -11.88
N SER A 162 -7.19 -22.59 -11.19
CA SER A 162 -7.14 -24.03 -10.95
C SER A 162 -8.11 -24.50 -9.86
N ARG A 163 -8.67 -23.58 -9.06
CA ARG A 163 -9.56 -23.91 -7.94
C ARG A 163 -11.03 -23.96 -8.33
N ALA A 164 -11.74 -24.91 -7.72
CA ALA A 164 -13.15 -25.15 -8.00
C ALA A 164 -14.03 -24.12 -7.29
N VAL A 165 -15.03 -23.60 -8.01
CA VAL A 165 -16.13 -22.83 -7.43
C VAL A 165 -16.85 -23.71 -6.40
N GLY A 166 -17.19 -23.14 -5.24
CA GLY A 166 -17.80 -23.83 -4.10
C GLY A 166 -16.79 -24.45 -3.13
N GLN A 167 -15.49 -24.38 -3.42
CA GLN A 167 -14.46 -24.83 -2.48
C GLN A 167 -14.31 -23.84 -1.31
N SER A 168 -14.26 -24.38 -0.10
CA SER A 168 -13.81 -23.64 1.09
C SER A 168 -12.29 -23.55 1.10
N VAL A 169 -11.78 -22.33 1.33
CA VAL A 169 -10.35 -22.01 1.28
C VAL A 169 -9.97 -21.13 2.45
N ASP A 170 -8.71 -21.20 2.85
CA ASP A 170 -8.06 -20.28 3.78
C ASP A 170 -6.81 -19.73 3.07
N VAL A 171 -6.72 -18.41 2.96
CA VAL A 171 -5.67 -17.74 2.17
C VAL A 171 -5.05 -16.58 2.92
N GLN A 172 -3.77 -16.35 2.66
CA GLN A 172 -3.14 -15.05 2.84
C GLN A 172 -3.18 -14.31 1.51
N ALA A 173 -3.70 -13.10 1.55
CA ALA A 173 -3.86 -12.24 0.40
C ALA A 173 -3.48 -10.80 0.74
N ARG A 174 -3.23 -10.00 -0.29
CA ARG A 174 -2.94 -8.57 -0.14
C ARG A 174 -3.74 -7.70 -1.09
N VAL A 175 -4.10 -6.52 -0.60
CA VAL A 175 -4.54 -5.38 -1.41
C VAL A 175 -3.31 -4.51 -1.66
N VAL A 176 -3.05 -4.15 -2.91
CA VAL A 176 -1.91 -3.31 -3.33
C VAL A 176 -2.36 -1.90 -3.73
N ASP A 177 -1.40 -0.98 -3.90
CA ASP A 177 -1.65 0.47 -4.02
C ASP A 177 -2.67 0.87 -5.11
N ASP A 178 -2.57 0.31 -6.32
CA ASP A 178 -3.51 0.58 -7.43
C ASP A 178 -4.93 0.05 -7.15
N ALA A 179 -5.04 -0.95 -6.30
CA ALA A 179 -6.29 -1.60 -5.91
C ALA A 179 -7.10 -0.76 -4.90
N PHE A 180 -6.44 0.10 -4.09
CA PHE A 180 -7.13 0.97 -3.13
C PHE A 180 -8.07 1.98 -3.79
N ALA A 181 -7.72 2.48 -4.97
CA ALA A 181 -8.55 3.43 -5.72
C ALA A 181 -9.86 2.81 -6.24
N SER A 182 -9.95 1.48 -6.27
CA SER A 182 -11.11 0.74 -6.78
C SER A 182 -12.05 0.27 -5.67
N VAL A 183 -11.68 0.43 -4.39
CA VAL A 183 -12.49 0.03 -3.25
C VAL A 183 -13.63 1.05 -3.08
N ASN A 184 -14.87 0.59 -3.21
CA ASN A 184 -16.08 1.37 -2.97
C ASN A 184 -17.04 0.51 -2.13
N ASP A 185 -17.95 1.17 -1.39
CA ASP A 185 -18.92 0.49 -0.54
C ASP A 185 -19.71 -0.59 -1.30
N GLY A 186 -19.66 -1.82 -0.77
CA GLY A 186 -20.38 -2.98 -1.32
C GLY A 186 -19.80 -3.59 -2.60
N ALA A 187 -18.73 -3.01 -3.16
CA ALA A 187 -18.02 -3.62 -4.29
C ALA A 187 -17.01 -4.68 -3.80
N PRO A 188 -16.79 -5.78 -4.54
CA PRO A 188 -15.77 -6.75 -4.19
C PRO A 188 -14.38 -6.13 -4.15
N ILE A 189 -13.64 -6.35 -3.07
CA ILE A 189 -12.31 -5.77 -2.87
C ILE A 189 -11.28 -6.56 -3.69
N PRO A 190 -10.56 -5.95 -4.64
CA PRO A 190 -9.50 -6.62 -5.39
C PRO A 190 -8.35 -7.07 -4.47
N VAL A 191 -8.02 -8.35 -4.52
CA VAL A 191 -6.91 -8.95 -3.74
C VAL A 191 -6.03 -9.83 -4.62
N VAL A 192 -4.74 -9.85 -4.31
CA VAL A 192 -3.78 -10.83 -4.84
C VAL A 192 -3.55 -11.88 -3.78
N VAL A 193 -3.78 -13.16 -4.10
CA VAL A 193 -3.51 -14.26 -3.17
C VAL A 193 -2.01 -14.55 -3.17
N ASP A 194 -1.37 -14.42 -2.01
CA ASP A 194 0.05 -14.71 -1.82
C ASP A 194 0.28 -16.18 -1.49
N LYS A 195 -0.60 -16.76 -0.65
CA LYS A 195 -0.46 -18.13 -0.17
C LYS A 195 -1.82 -18.75 0.12
N TRP A 196 -1.98 -20.01 -0.29
CA TRP A 196 -3.11 -20.85 0.11
C TRP A 196 -2.71 -21.64 1.35
N ILE A 197 -3.40 -21.40 2.47
CA ILE A 197 -3.13 -22.05 3.76
C ILE A 197 -3.81 -23.42 3.83
N SER A 198 -4.95 -23.60 3.15
CA SER A 198 -5.76 -24.83 3.19
C SER A 198 -5.13 -26.08 2.52
N ASP A 199 -3.89 -26.00 2.04
CA ASP A 199 -3.19 -27.16 1.45
C ASP A 199 -2.20 -27.82 2.43
N SER A 200 -2.04 -27.30 3.66
CA SER A 200 -1.31 -27.95 4.74
C SER A 200 -2.24 -28.25 5.92
N VAL A 201 -3.06 -29.28 5.78
CA VAL A 201 -3.32 -30.19 6.92
C VAL A 201 -2.04 -31.01 7.08
N ASP A 202 -0.97 -30.36 7.52
CA ASP A 202 0.17 -31.11 8.03
C ASP A 202 -0.19 -31.52 9.45
N ASN A 203 -0.35 -32.84 9.60
CA ASN A 203 -0.25 -33.53 10.86
C ASN A 203 1.01 -33.02 11.57
N ASP A 204 0.84 -32.38 12.72
CA ASP A 204 1.88 -32.39 13.73
C ASP A 204 1.41 -33.29 14.88
N GLU A 205 2.30 -34.24 15.14
CA GLU A 205 2.26 -35.45 15.95
C GLU A 205 2.22 -35.21 17.46
#